data_AF-A0A1E7R5M5-F1
#
_entry.id   AF-A0A1E7R5M5-F1
#
_cell.length_a   1.000
_cell.length_b   1.000
_cell.length_c   1.000
_cell.angle_alpha   90.00
_cell.angle_beta   90.00
_cell.angle_gamma   90.00
#
_symmetry.space_group_name_H-M   'P 1'
#
loop_
_entity.id
_entity.type
_entity.pdbx_description
1 polymer ?
#
loop_
_entity_poly.entity_id
_entity_poly.type
_entity_poly.pdbx_seq_one_letter_code
_entity_poly.pdbx_strand_id
1 'polypeptide(L)'
;MKVKNEKEAFSKRLKQQLAKNGWAINSPTWLAREFNLRYQGQPVSVQTASNWLSGNAIPNQDKLQILAVWLDISSQWLRFGEELNDQQESTNTDYHTNITLSDFSDKFAKLTTKQKSLIYHLIEEMLSANK
;
A
#
# COMPACT_ATOMS: atom_id res chain seq x y z
N MET A 1 7.99 -12.95 -22.08
CA MET A 1 8.98 -13.09 -20.99
C MET A 1 8.97 -11.85 -20.09
N LYS A 2 7.80 -11.46 -19.51
CA LYS A 2 7.63 -10.20 -18.75
C LYS A 2 7.40 -10.40 -17.23
N VAL A 3 6.71 -11.48 -16.85
CA VAL A 3 6.32 -11.77 -15.45
C VAL A 3 7.51 -12.03 -14.51
N LYS A 4 8.63 -12.55 -15.02
CA LYS A 4 9.81 -12.85 -14.19
C LYS A 4 10.45 -11.54 -13.67
N ASN A 5 10.50 -10.52 -14.51
CA ASN A 5 11.07 -9.22 -14.17
C ASN A 5 10.24 -8.48 -13.10
N GLU A 6 8.90 -8.58 -13.14
CA GLU A 6 8.03 -7.92 -12.15
C GLU A 6 8.22 -8.48 -10.73
N LYS A 7 8.32 -9.80 -10.60
CA LYS A 7 8.53 -10.44 -9.30
C LYS A 7 9.91 -10.14 -8.73
N GLU A 8 10.94 -10.11 -9.58
CA GLU A 8 12.30 -9.71 -9.20
C GLU A 8 12.39 -8.22 -8.85
N ALA A 9 11.66 -7.35 -9.56
CA ALA A 9 11.58 -5.93 -9.26
C ALA A 9 10.88 -5.67 -7.92
N PHE A 10 9.77 -6.37 -7.65
CA PHE A 10 9.10 -6.36 -6.35
C PHE A 10 10.06 -6.75 -5.22
N SER A 11 10.79 -7.86 -5.37
CA SER A 11 11.68 -8.34 -4.31
C SER A 11 12.83 -7.36 -4.03
N LYS A 12 13.36 -6.71 -5.08
CA LYS A 12 14.35 -5.63 -4.94
C LYS A 12 13.79 -4.46 -4.14
N ARG A 13 12.58 -3.97 -4.47
CA ARG A 13 11.93 -2.86 -3.77
C ARG A 13 11.63 -3.20 -2.31
N LEU A 14 11.12 -4.41 -2.06
CA LEU A 14 10.89 -4.91 -0.71
C LEU A 14 12.19 -4.90 0.10
N LYS A 15 13.28 -5.46 -0.43
CA LYS A 15 14.59 -5.46 0.23
C LYS A 15 15.14 -4.06 0.46
N GLN A 16 14.99 -3.15 -0.50
CA GLN A 16 15.40 -1.75 -0.35
C GLN A 16 14.67 -1.08 0.81
N GLN A 17 13.36 -1.29 0.94
CA GLN A 17 12.59 -0.68 2.01
C GLN A 17 12.88 -1.32 3.38
N LEU A 18 13.12 -2.63 3.43
CA LEU A 18 13.63 -3.29 4.62
C LEU A 18 15.00 -2.72 5.03
N ALA A 19 15.91 -2.50 4.07
CA ALA A 19 17.23 -1.92 4.34
C ALA A 19 17.12 -0.48 4.85
N LYS A 20 16.24 0.33 4.27
CA LYS A 20 15.98 1.72 4.67
C LYS A 20 15.51 1.82 6.13
N ASN A 21 14.69 0.85 6.57
CA ASN A 21 14.21 0.77 7.95
C ASN A 21 15.20 0.08 8.91
N GLY A 22 16.38 -0.33 8.44
CA GLY A 22 17.38 -1.04 9.26
C GLY A 22 16.96 -2.47 9.63
N TRP A 23 16.05 -3.07 8.87
CA TRP A 23 15.48 -4.39 9.15
C TRP A 23 16.23 -5.53 8.43
N ALA A 24 15.94 -6.77 8.85
CA ALA A 24 16.62 -7.96 8.34
C ALA A 24 16.20 -8.30 6.88
N ILE A 25 16.97 -7.79 5.91
CA ILE A 25 16.73 -7.95 4.47
C ILE A 25 16.74 -9.39 3.94
N ASN A 26 17.42 -10.31 4.64
CA ASN A 26 17.66 -11.69 4.22
C ASN A 26 17.11 -12.73 5.20
N SER A 27 16.21 -12.33 6.10
CA SER A 27 15.61 -13.26 7.07
C SER A 27 14.13 -13.49 6.77
N PRO A 28 13.78 -14.53 5.98
CA PRO A 28 12.40 -14.94 5.74
C PRO A 28 11.63 -15.21 7.03
N THR A 29 12.29 -15.77 8.04
CA THR A 29 11.69 -16.10 9.34
C THR A 29 11.28 -14.85 10.10
N TRP A 30 12.14 -13.83 10.10
CA TRP A 30 11.84 -12.55 10.73
C TRP A 30 10.69 -11.84 9.99
N LEU A 31 10.75 -11.81 8.65
CA LEU A 31 9.71 -11.18 7.82
C LEU A 31 8.34 -11.83 8.05
N ALA A 32 8.27 -13.16 8.04
CA ALA A 32 7.03 -13.90 8.27
C ALA A 32 6.45 -13.62 9.66
N ARG A 33 7.31 -13.58 10.69
CA ARG A 33 6.90 -13.29 12.07
C ARG A 33 6.30 -11.89 12.17
N GLU A 34 7.02 -10.87 11.72
CA GLU A 34 6.57 -9.47 11.81
C GLU A 34 5.30 -9.21 10.99
N PHE A 35 5.20 -9.86 9.83
CA PHE A 35 3.99 -9.80 9.02
C PHE A 35 2.79 -10.42 9.77
N ASN A 36 2.97 -11.63 10.32
CA ASN A 36 1.90 -12.35 11.02
C ASN A 36 1.44 -11.65 12.30
N LEU A 37 2.31 -10.88 12.96
CA LEU A 37 1.92 -10.05 14.11
C LEU A 37 0.94 -8.93 13.74
N ARG A 38 0.98 -8.47 12.49
CA ARG A 38 0.15 -7.36 11.98
C ARG A 38 -1.03 -7.84 11.14
N TYR A 39 -1.03 -9.10 10.74
CA TYR A 39 -2.07 -9.67 9.90
C TYR A 39 -3.08 -10.48 10.71
N GLN A 40 -4.35 -10.09 10.66
CA GLN A 40 -5.45 -10.75 11.37
C GLN A 40 -6.08 -11.93 10.59
N GLY A 41 -5.61 -12.18 9.36
CA GLY A 41 -6.10 -13.26 8.51
C GLY A 41 -5.26 -14.54 8.58
N GLN A 42 -5.20 -15.28 7.47
CA GLN A 42 -4.42 -16.51 7.35
C GLN A 42 -2.90 -16.24 7.44
N PRO A 43 -2.20 -16.80 8.44
CA PRO A 43 -0.78 -16.52 8.64
C PRO A 43 0.04 -16.93 7.42
N VAL A 44 1.08 -16.14 7.16
CA VAL A 44 2.06 -16.37 6.10
C VAL A 44 3.14 -17.30 6.61
N SER A 45 3.46 -18.33 5.83
CA SER A 45 4.56 -19.24 6.15
C SER A 45 5.93 -18.61 5.84
N VAL A 46 6.97 -19.11 6.49
CA VAL A 46 8.37 -18.69 6.22
C VAL A 46 8.73 -18.92 4.75
N GLN A 47 8.21 -19.98 4.13
CA GLN A 47 8.41 -20.27 2.71
C GLN A 47 7.78 -19.20 1.81
N THR A 48 6.58 -18.72 2.15
CA THR A 48 5.95 -17.61 1.41
C THR A 48 6.75 -16.32 1.55
N ALA A 49 7.22 -15.98 2.75
CA ALA A 49 8.09 -14.82 2.96
C ALA A 49 9.42 -14.95 2.19
N SER A 50 10.00 -16.16 2.14
CA SER A 50 11.20 -16.45 1.35
C SER A 50 10.95 -16.23 -0.15
N ASN A 51 9.79 -16.65 -0.64
CA ASN A 51 9.39 -16.43 -2.03
C ASN A 51 9.19 -14.96 -2.37
N TRP A 52 8.77 -14.12 -1.42
CA TRP A 52 8.68 -12.66 -1.61
C TRP A 52 10.07 -12.02 -1.69
N LEU A 53 10.98 -12.37 -0.77
CA LEU A 53 12.36 -11.86 -0.75
C LEU A 53 13.18 -12.34 -1.95
N SER A 54 12.88 -13.53 -2.48
CA SER A 54 13.58 -14.11 -3.64
C SER A 54 13.00 -13.66 -4.97
N GLY A 55 11.83 -13.01 -4.99
CA GLY A 55 11.14 -12.65 -6.23
C GLY A 55 10.53 -13.86 -6.97
N ASN A 56 10.20 -14.93 -6.24
CA ASN A 56 9.50 -16.09 -6.80
C ASN A 56 7.98 -15.89 -6.81
N ALA A 57 7.47 -15.08 -5.89
CA ALA A 57 6.05 -14.77 -5.75
C ALA A 57 5.83 -13.30 -5.39
N ILE A 58 4.75 -12.73 -5.92
CA ILE A 58 4.19 -11.45 -5.47
C ILE A 58 3.03 -11.79 -4.50
N PRO A 59 2.92 -11.13 -3.34
CA PRO A 59 1.80 -11.31 -2.44
C PRO A 59 0.46 -10.95 -3.12
N ASN A 60 -0.62 -11.61 -2.70
CA ASN A 60 -1.98 -11.18 -3.05
C ASN A 60 -2.25 -9.76 -2.51
N GLN A 61 -3.26 -9.10 -3.08
CA GLN A 61 -3.58 -7.69 -2.80
C GLN A 61 -3.68 -7.37 -1.30
N ASP A 62 -4.37 -8.20 -0.52
CA ASP A 62 -4.48 -8.02 0.94
C ASP A 62 -3.11 -8.00 1.64
N LYS A 63 -2.26 -8.97 1.30
CA LYS A 63 -0.93 -9.12 1.93
C LYS A 63 0.02 -8.02 1.47
N LEU A 64 -0.09 -7.62 0.20
CA LEU A 64 0.65 -6.50 -0.37
C LEU A 64 0.29 -5.19 0.33
N GLN A 65 -0.99 -4.96 0.62
CA GLN A 65 -1.47 -3.79 1.33
C GLN A 65 -0.95 -3.74 2.76
N ILE A 66 -0.96 -4.86 3.48
CA ILE A 66 -0.42 -4.93 4.84
C ILE A 66 1.09 -4.67 4.86
N LEU A 67 1.84 -5.22 3.89
CA LEU A 67 3.25 -4.89 3.72
C LEU A 67 3.45 -3.40 3.45
N ALA A 68 2.63 -2.81 2.59
CA ALA A 68 2.71 -1.40 2.23
C ALA A 68 2.45 -0.48 3.43
N VAL A 69 1.41 -0.77 4.21
CA VAL A 69 1.09 -0.06 5.46
C VAL A 69 2.21 -0.20 6.49
N TRP A 70 2.75 -1.42 6.66
CA TRP A 70 3.84 -1.65 7.61
C TRP A 70 5.13 -0.92 7.20
N LEU A 71 5.40 -0.86 5.90
CA LEU A 71 6.60 -0.23 5.35
C LEU A 71 6.45 1.28 5.08
N ASP A 72 5.27 1.85 5.39
CA ASP A 72 4.91 3.26 5.14
C ASP A 72 5.11 3.68 3.67
N ILE A 73 4.65 2.84 2.73
CA ILE A 73 4.75 3.08 1.28
C ILE A 73 3.45 2.69 0.56
N SER A 74 3.31 3.11 -0.70
CA SER A 74 2.19 2.70 -1.55
C SER A 74 2.32 1.23 -1.99
N SER A 75 1.23 0.46 -1.93
CA SER A 75 1.16 -0.92 -2.44
C SER A 75 1.42 -0.99 -3.95
N GLN A 76 0.97 0.03 -4.69
CA GLN A 76 1.22 0.17 -6.12
C GLN A 76 2.70 0.40 -6.41
N TRP A 77 3.35 1.26 -5.63
CA TRP A 77 4.80 1.49 -5.72
C TRP A 77 5.58 0.21 -5.37
N LEU A 78 5.15 -0.52 -4.33
CA LEU A 78 5.81 -1.77 -3.95
C LEU A 78 5.72 -2.82 -5.07
N ARG A 79 4.58 -2.90 -5.78
CA ARG A 79 4.36 -3.85 -6.88
C ARG A 79 5.00 -3.43 -8.21
N PHE A 80 4.77 -2.19 -8.64
CA PHE A 80 5.13 -1.71 -9.98
C PHE A 80 6.28 -0.70 -9.98
N GLY A 81 6.60 -0.07 -8.85
CA GLY A 81 7.61 0.98 -8.74
C GLY A 81 7.14 2.32 -9.27
N GLU A 82 8.10 3.21 -9.53
CA GLU A 82 7.90 4.55 -10.10
C GLU A 82 7.55 4.54 -11.60
N GLU A 83 7.36 3.38 -12.23
CA GLU A 83 6.97 3.27 -13.64
C GLU A 83 5.55 3.79 -13.93
N LEU A 84 4.81 4.21 -12.91
CA LEU A 84 3.62 5.05 -13.08
C LEU A 84 4.00 6.52 -12.89
N ASN A 85 4.84 6.99 -13.81
CA ASN A 85 5.07 8.41 -13.96
C ASN A 85 3.80 9.02 -14.59
N ASP A 86 3.14 9.86 -13.80
CA ASP A 86 2.31 11.00 -14.22
C ASP A 86 0.96 10.83 -14.91
N GLN A 87 0.52 9.68 -15.42
CA GLN A 87 -0.80 9.64 -16.06
C GLN A 87 -1.49 8.30 -15.79
N GLN A 88 -2.77 8.37 -15.38
CA GLN A 88 -3.71 7.27 -15.10
C GLN A 88 -3.92 6.92 -13.62
N GLU A 89 -4.48 7.91 -12.92
CA GLU A 89 -5.70 7.67 -12.15
C GLU A 89 -6.72 6.90 -13.02
N SER A 90 -7.51 6.01 -12.40
CA SER A 90 -8.57 5.13 -12.97
C SER A 90 -8.04 3.71 -13.28
N THR A 91 -8.47 2.63 -12.64
CA THR A 91 -9.83 2.28 -12.19
C THR A 91 -9.78 1.12 -11.18
N ASN A 92 -10.83 1.05 -10.35
CA ASN A 92 -11.28 -0.06 -9.51
C ASN A 92 -10.77 -0.11 -8.05
N THR A 93 -11.53 0.64 -7.24
CA THR A 93 -12.22 0.17 -6.03
C THR A 93 -11.37 -0.58 -5.01
N ASP A 94 -10.95 0.13 -3.96
CA ASP A 94 -11.32 -0.22 -2.59
C ASP A 94 -11.02 0.95 -1.65
N TYR A 95 -12.05 1.38 -0.92
CA TYR A 95 -12.05 2.54 -0.05
C TYR A 95 -11.23 2.27 1.20
N HIS A 96 -9.93 2.60 1.18
CA HIS A 96 -9.21 3.08 2.35
C HIS A 96 -7.99 3.89 1.90
N THR A 97 -8.23 5.08 1.34
CA THR A 97 -7.18 6.09 1.24
C THR A 97 -6.80 6.50 2.65
N ASN A 98 -5.52 6.33 3.02
CA ASN A 98 -4.93 7.17 4.05
C ASN A 98 -5.14 8.62 3.57
N ILE A 99 -6.12 9.32 4.13
CA ILE A 99 -6.45 10.69 3.74
C ILE A 99 -5.34 11.57 4.30
N THR A 100 -4.26 11.73 3.55
CA THR A 100 -3.26 12.75 3.83
C THR A 100 -3.91 14.10 3.54
N LEU A 101 -3.81 15.06 4.46
CA LEU A 101 -4.45 16.38 4.33
C LEU A 101 -4.05 17.09 3.03
N SER A 102 -2.83 16.85 2.54
CA SER A 102 -2.34 17.35 1.25
C SER A 102 -3.13 16.79 0.06
N ASP A 103 -3.30 15.47 -0.02
CA ASP A 103 -4.05 14.82 -1.11
C ASP A 103 -5.53 15.23 -1.12
N PHE A 104 -6.13 15.38 0.07
CA PHE A 104 -7.49 15.92 0.19
C PHE A 104 -7.57 17.36 -0.32
N SER A 105 -6.65 18.23 0.07
CA SER A 105 -6.66 19.64 -0.32
C SER A 105 -6.54 19.80 -1.84
N ASP A 106 -5.63 19.07 -2.48
CA ASP A 106 -5.45 19.09 -3.94
C ASP A 106 -6.69 18.60 -4.69
N LYS A 107 -7.32 17.54 -4.21
CA LYS A 107 -8.56 17.01 -4.80
C LYS A 107 -9.74 17.93 -4.54
N PHE A 108 -9.85 18.48 -3.33
CA PHE A 108 -10.91 19.41 -2.96
C PHE A 108 -10.83 20.69 -3.78
N ALA A 109 -9.63 21.21 -4.05
CA ALA A 109 -9.44 22.39 -4.89
C ALA A 109 -10.04 22.22 -6.30
N LYS A 110 -9.90 21.02 -6.89
CA LYS A 110 -10.40 20.66 -8.23
C LYS A 110 -11.93 20.50 -8.31
N LEU A 111 -12.65 20.46 -7.18
CA LEU A 111 -14.10 20.26 -7.17
C LEU A 111 -14.88 21.51 -7.55
N THR A 112 -16.06 21.29 -8.13
CA THR A 112 -17.03 22.35 -8.41
C THR A 112 -17.61 22.92 -7.12
N THR A 113 -18.11 24.15 -7.15
CA THR A 113 -18.70 24.83 -5.98
C THR A 113 -19.83 24.02 -5.34
N LYS A 114 -20.65 23.33 -6.14
CA LYS A 114 -21.73 22.46 -5.64
C LYS A 114 -21.19 21.23 -4.90
N GLN A 115 -20.14 20.58 -5.42
CA GLN A 115 -19.52 19.42 -4.78
C GLN A 115 -18.80 19.79 -3.48
N LYS A 116 -18.12 20.95 -3.45
CA LYS A 116 -17.51 21.50 -2.23
C LYS A 116 -18.55 21.72 -1.12
N SER A 117 -19.71 22.28 -1.47
CA SER A 117 -20.81 22.48 -0.53
C SER A 117 -21.37 21.17 0.02
N LEU A 118 -21.47 20.13 -0.80
CA LEU A 118 -21.93 18.82 -0.36
C LEU A 118 -20.95 18.18 0.62
N ILE A 119 -19.65 18.24 0.32
CA ILE A 119 -18.61 17.72 1.22
C ILE A 119 -18.60 18.49 2.54
N TYR A 120 -18.73 19.83 2.50
CA TYR A 120 -18.82 20.64 3.69
C TYR A 120 -20.01 20.22 4.57
N HIS A 121 -21.18 20.02 3.96
CA HIS A 121 -22.37 19.56 4.68
C HIS A 121 -22.19 18.17 5.30
N LEU A 122 -21.55 17.23 4.59
CA LEU A 122 -21.23 15.91 5.11
C LEU A 122 -20.27 15.98 6.30
N ILE A 123 -19.24 16.83 6.24
CA ILE A 123 -18.30 17.01 7.36
C ILE A 123 -19.05 17.56 8.58
N GLU A 124 -19.89 18.59 8.40
CA GLU A 124 -20.72 19.15 9.46
C GLU A 124 -21.68 18.10 10.05
N GLU A 125 -22.34 17.30 9.21
CA GLU A 125 -23.23 16.23 9.65
C GLU A 125 -22.47 15.20 10.48
N MET A 126 -21.31 14.74 10.01
CA MET A 126 -20.47 13.77 10.73
C MET A 126 -19.93 14.34 12.05
N LEU A 127 -19.59 15.63 12.11
CA LEU A 127 -19.19 16.31 13.34
C LEU A 127 -20.36 16.47 14.31
N SER A 128 -21.57 16.71 13.80
CA SER A 128 -22.79 16.83 14.61
C SER A 128 -23.28 15.48 15.16
N ALA A 129 -23.10 14.40 14.40
CA ALA A 129 -23.50 13.04 14.78
C ALA A 129 -22.57 12.39 15.83
N ASN A 130 -21.38 12.96 16.04
CA ASN A 130 -20.39 12.46 17.00
C ASN A 130 -20.44 13.20 18.35
N LYS A 131 -21.50 13.98 18.60
CA LYS A 131 -21.74 14.75 19.83
C LYS A 131 -22.91 14.16 20.59
#